data_AF-A0A5J4PXR4-F1
#
_entry.id   AF-A0A5J4PXR4-F1
#
_cell.length_a   1.000
_cell.length_b   1.000
_cell.length_c   1.000
_cell.angle_alpha   90.00
_cell.angle_beta   90.00
_cell.angle_gamma   90.00
#
_symmetry.space_group_name_H-M   'P 1'
#
loop_
_entity.id
_entity.type
_entity.pdbx_description
1 polymer ?
#
loop_
_entity_poly.entity_id
_entity_poly.type
_entity_poly.pdbx_seq_one_letter_code
_entity_poly.pdbx_strand_id
1 'polypeptide(L)'
;MNEDVLEKLKILAESAKYDVSCSSSGTVRSNGGGALGNTVGGWGICHSFAEDGRCISLLKIMLTNYCIYDCAYCINRKSNDVRRATFSVSELVALTIEFYRRNYIEGLFLSSGVVRNPDYTMERMVRVAK
;
A
#
# COMPACT_ATOMS: atom_id res chain seq x y z
N MET A 1 10.96 -0.42 13.70
CA MET A 1 10.23 -1.14 12.63
C MET A 1 11.16 -2.19 12.04
N ASN A 2 10.70 -3.42 11.86
CA ASN A 2 11.49 -4.53 11.33
C ASN A 2 11.90 -4.24 9.86
N GLU A 3 13.16 -4.52 9.50
CA GLU A 3 13.70 -4.28 8.16
C GLU A 3 12.96 -5.07 7.07
N ASP A 4 12.53 -6.30 7.39
CA ASP A 4 11.71 -7.13 6.50
C ASP A 4 10.32 -6.50 6.24
N VAL A 5 9.69 -5.93 7.26
CA VAL A 5 8.39 -5.24 7.13
C VAL A 5 8.51 -3.98 6.27
N LEU A 6 9.62 -3.25 6.42
CA LEU A 6 9.95 -2.09 5.59
C LEU A 6 10.17 -2.46 4.12
N GLU A 7 10.83 -3.60 3.86
CA GLU A 7 11.02 -4.10 2.51
C GLU A 7 9.71 -4.55 1.86
N LYS A 8 8.89 -5.33 2.58
CA LYS A 8 7.53 -5.69 2.14
C LYS A 8 6.69 -4.45 1.84
N LEU A 9 6.76 -3.43 2.70
CA LEU A 9 6.05 -2.16 2.50
C LEU A 9 6.44 -1.51 1.18
N LYS A 10 7.73 -1.39 0.88
CA LYS A 10 8.20 -0.79 -0.39
C LYS A 10 7.67 -1.55 -1.60
N ILE A 11 7.76 -2.88 -1.59
CA ILE A 11 7.30 -3.73 -2.71
C ILE A 11 5.79 -3.59 -2.90
N LEU A 12 5.02 -3.69 -1.81
CA LEU A 12 3.56 -3.75 -1.87
C LEU A 12 2.91 -2.38 -2.04
N ALA A 13 3.55 -1.31 -1.58
CA ALA A 13 3.16 0.06 -1.92
C ALA A 13 3.38 0.36 -3.40
N GLU A 14 4.52 -0.07 -3.95
CA GLU A 14 4.82 0.10 -5.38
C GLU A 14 3.84 -0.69 -6.26
N SER A 15 3.47 -1.92 -5.85
CA SER A 15 2.44 -2.69 -6.55
C SER A 15 1.05 -2.06 -6.47
N ALA A 16 0.71 -1.39 -5.35
CA ALA A 16 -0.58 -0.72 -5.16
C ALA A 16 -0.72 0.60 -5.93
N LYS A 17 0.37 1.19 -6.45
CA LYS A 17 0.33 2.50 -7.12
C LYS A 17 -0.59 2.54 -8.33
N TYR A 18 -0.89 1.39 -8.93
CA TYR A 18 -1.74 1.24 -10.11
C TYR A 18 -3.23 1.11 -9.79
N ASP A 19 -3.62 0.98 -8.52
CA ASP A 19 -5.02 1.03 -8.15
C ASP A 19 -5.51 2.48 -8.40
N VAL A 20 -6.57 2.66 -9.19
CA VAL A 20 -7.06 4.00 -9.61
C VAL A 20 -7.81 4.66 -8.45
N SER A 21 -7.10 5.29 -7.51
CA SER A 21 -7.77 5.88 -6.33
C SER A 21 -7.14 7.12 -5.68
N CYS A 22 -5.92 7.57 -6.05
CA CYS A 22 -5.28 8.70 -5.33
C CYS A 22 -4.60 9.74 -6.25
N SER A 23 -4.56 10.99 -5.80
CA SER A 23 -4.05 12.15 -6.55
C SER A 23 -2.52 12.36 -6.48
N SER A 24 -1.82 11.67 -5.57
CA SER A 24 -0.45 12.03 -5.17
C SER A 24 0.51 10.86 -4.92
N SER A 25 0.08 9.61 -5.16
CA SER A 25 0.94 8.43 -4.99
C SER A 25 2.08 8.43 -6.02
N GLY A 26 3.30 8.80 -5.61
CA GLY A 26 4.52 8.54 -6.38
C GLY A 26 5.36 9.75 -6.78
N THR A 27 5.03 10.97 -6.35
CA THR A 27 5.91 12.13 -6.60
C THR A 27 7.15 12.06 -5.69
N VAL A 28 8.34 12.05 -6.29
CA VAL A 28 9.61 12.11 -5.56
C VAL A 28 10.32 13.41 -5.93
N ARG A 29 10.49 14.29 -4.95
CA ARG A 29 11.15 15.58 -5.11
C ARG A 29 12.11 15.77 -3.95
N SER A 30 13.39 15.72 -4.26
CA SER A 30 14.42 16.19 -3.33
C SER A 30 14.35 17.70 -3.21
N ASN A 31 14.57 18.19 -2.01
CA ASN A 31 14.70 19.61 -1.77
C ASN A 31 16.05 20.11 -2.30
N GLY A 32 16.07 21.25 -2.98
CA GLY A 32 17.31 21.95 -3.31
C GLY A 32 17.88 22.65 -2.07
N GLY A 33 19.19 22.93 -2.05
CA GLY A 33 19.82 23.65 -0.95
C GLY A 33 19.09 24.97 -0.64
N GLY A 34 18.54 25.09 0.57
CA GLY A 34 17.82 26.29 1.04
C GLY A 34 16.32 26.35 0.72
N ALA A 35 15.76 25.40 -0.02
CA ALA A 35 14.32 25.36 -0.27
C ALA A 35 13.57 24.66 0.90
N LEU A 36 12.23 24.68 0.90
CA LEU A 36 11.39 24.05 1.92
C LEU A 36 10.64 22.85 1.34
N GLY A 37 10.60 21.76 2.11
CA GLY A 37 9.82 20.56 1.83
C GLY A 37 10.46 19.60 0.82
N ASN A 38 10.26 18.30 1.05
CA ASN A 38 10.56 17.21 0.13
C ASN A 38 9.30 16.36 -0.05
N THR A 39 9.25 15.56 -1.11
CA THR A 39 8.26 14.47 -1.20
C THR A 39 9.01 13.15 -1.16
N VAL A 40 8.56 12.25 -0.29
CA VAL A 40 9.14 10.92 -0.15
C VAL A 40 8.14 9.93 -0.75
N GLY A 41 8.41 9.50 -1.99
CA GLY A 41 7.62 8.47 -2.66
C GLY A 41 7.94 7.06 -2.15
N GLY A 42 7.10 6.09 -2.51
CA GLY A 42 7.35 4.66 -2.27
C GLY A 42 6.92 4.12 -0.89
N TRP A 43 6.24 4.93 -0.07
CA TRP A 43 5.77 4.52 1.26
C TRP A 43 4.29 4.13 1.32
N GLY A 44 3.60 4.16 0.18
CA GLY A 44 2.18 3.80 0.09
C GLY A 44 1.24 4.86 0.66
N ILE A 45 1.73 5.99 1.18
CA ILE A 45 0.86 7.07 1.62
C ILE A 45 0.33 7.83 0.40
N CYS A 46 -0.97 8.01 0.34
CA CYS A 46 -1.64 8.76 -0.71
C CYS A 46 -2.65 9.75 -0.12
N HIS A 47 -2.90 10.86 -0.82
CA HIS A 47 -3.94 11.79 -0.45
C HIS A 47 -5.24 11.48 -1.20
N SER A 48 -6.34 11.49 -0.45
CA SER A 48 -7.72 11.31 -0.92
C SER A 48 -8.60 12.38 -0.27
N PHE A 49 -9.82 12.56 -0.78
CA PHE A 49 -10.75 13.56 -0.27
C PHE A 49 -11.96 12.86 0.36
N ALA A 50 -12.27 13.24 1.60
CA ALA A 50 -13.50 12.84 2.26
C ALA A 50 -14.72 13.55 1.64
N GLU A 51 -15.92 13.06 1.94
CA GLU A 51 -17.18 13.61 1.40
C GLU A 51 -17.39 15.10 1.75
N ASP A 52 -16.81 15.57 2.85
CA ASP A 52 -16.83 16.96 3.29
C ASP A 52 -15.73 17.84 2.64
N GLY A 53 -14.98 17.29 1.69
CA GLY A 53 -13.92 17.99 0.96
C GLY A 53 -12.58 18.05 1.70
N ARG A 54 -12.45 17.47 2.90
CA ARG A 54 -11.16 17.41 3.60
C ARG A 54 -10.21 16.45 2.91
N CYS A 55 -8.97 16.90 2.71
CA CYS A 55 -7.88 16.04 2.30
C CYS A 55 -7.46 15.14 3.48
N ILE A 56 -7.40 13.83 3.26
CA ILE A 56 -6.95 12.82 4.21
C ILE A 56 -5.80 12.03 3.61
N SER A 57 -4.92 11.51 4.46
CA SER A 57 -3.80 10.65 4.09
C SER A 57 -4.15 9.20 4.38
N LEU A 58 -4.14 8.36 3.34
CA LEU A 58 -4.40 6.93 3.45
C LEU A 58 -3.11 6.14 3.25
N LEU A 59 -2.89 5.13 4.09
CA LEU A 59 -1.92 4.08 3.77
C LEU A 59 -2.55 3.17 2.73
N LYS A 60 -2.11 3.28 1.49
CA LYS A 60 -2.55 2.47 0.37
C LYS A 60 -1.50 1.44 0.01
N ILE A 61 -1.80 0.19 0.33
CA ILE A 61 -0.87 -0.94 0.17
C ILE A 61 -1.64 -2.22 -0.14
N MET A 62 -0.93 -3.18 -0.74
CA MET A 62 -1.46 -4.52 -0.95
C MET A 62 -1.16 -5.43 0.25
N LEU A 63 -2.07 -6.33 0.61
CA LEU A 63 -1.79 -7.46 1.50
C LEU A 63 -0.71 -8.38 0.89
N THR A 64 -0.79 -8.59 -0.42
CA THR A 64 0.14 -9.38 -1.22
C THR A 64 0.03 -8.96 -2.68
N ASN A 65 1.14 -8.99 -3.40
CA ASN A 65 1.12 -8.84 -4.85
C ASN A 65 1.19 -10.19 -5.57
N TYR A 66 1.15 -11.34 -4.87
CA TYR A 66 0.97 -12.63 -5.52
C TYR A 66 -0.47 -12.76 -6.04
N CYS A 67 -0.62 -13.22 -7.29
CA CYS A 67 -1.93 -13.43 -7.90
C CYS A 67 -1.93 -14.72 -8.72
N ILE A 68 -2.99 -15.53 -8.59
CA ILE A 68 -3.20 -16.73 -9.41
C ILE A 68 -3.66 -16.41 -10.84
N TYR A 69 -4.18 -15.18 -11.05
CA TYR A 69 -4.72 -14.75 -12.33
C TYR A 69 -3.68 -14.13 -13.24
N ASP A 70 -3.96 -14.16 -14.54
CA ASP A 70 -3.06 -13.64 -15.58
C ASP A 70 -3.69 -12.51 -16.39
N CYS A 71 -4.25 -11.52 -15.71
CA CYS A 71 -4.97 -10.42 -16.35
C CYS A 71 -4.02 -9.59 -17.24
N ALA A 72 -4.38 -9.42 -18.52
CA ALA A 72 -3.52 -8.76 -19.52
C ALA A 72 -3.10 -7.32 -19.16
N TYR A 73 -3.93 -6.62 -18.37
CA TYR A 73 -3.72 -5.24 -17.95
C TYR A 73 -3.07 -5.09 -16.57
N CYS A 74 -2.86 -6.19 -15.83
CA CYS A 74 -2.40 -6.12 -14.44
C CYS A 74 -0.89 -6.34 -14.34
N ILE A 75 -0.17 -5.39 -13.74
CA ILE A 75 1.27 -5.55 -13.47
C ILE A 75 1.56 -6.75 -12.57
N ASN A 76 0.63 -7.07 -11.66
CA ASN A 76 0.74 -8.15 -10.69
C ASN A 76 0.27 -9.51 -11.24
N ARG A 77 -0.03 -9.62 -12.54
CA ARG A 77 -0.42 -10.89 -13.18
C ARG A 77 0.62 -11.99 -12.94
N LYS A 78 0.20 -13.25 -12.89
CA LYS A 78 1.06 -14.38 -12.51
C LYS A 78 2.29 -14.54 -13.40
N SER A 79 2.18 -14.20 -14.69
CA SER A 79 3.26 -14.38 -15.68
C SER A 79 4.35 -13.32 -15.61
N ASN A 80 4.14 -12.21 -14.90
CA ASN A 80 5.15 -11.17 -14.76
C ASN A 80 6.19 -11.53 -13.70
N ASP A 81 7.45 -11.42 -14.09
CA ASP A 81 8.58 -11.50 -13.17
C ASP A 81 8.80 -10.15 -12.48
N VAL A 82 8.24 -10.03 -11.28
CA VAL A 82 8.36 -8.86 -10.41
C VAL A 82 8.63 -9.34 -8.99
N ARG A 83 9.29 -8.51 -8.17
CA ARG A 83 9.52 -8.84 -6.76
C ARG A 83 8.18 -9.06 -6.06
N ARG A 84 8.01 -10.23 -5.45
CA ARG A 84 6.78 -10.59 -4.76
C ARG A 84 6.94 -10.58 -3.25
N ALA A 85 5.91 -10.10 -2.57
CA ALA A 85 5.86 -10.02 -1.12
C ALA A 85 4.45 -10.33 -0.61
N THR A 86 4.34 -10.69 0.66
CA THR A 86 3.08 -10.93 1.36
C THR A 86 3.24 -10.49 2.80
N PHE A 87 2.30 -9.69 3.30
CA PHE A 87 2.17 -9.42 4.73
C PHE A 87 1.41 -10.54 5.43
N SER A 88 1.85 -10.88 6.64
CA SER A 88 0.99 -11.48 7.64
C SER A 88 -0.01 -10.43 8.15
N VAL A 89 -1.15 -10.90 8.69
CA VAL A 89 -2.17 -10.00 9.26
C VAL A 89 -1.57 -9.15 10.39
N SER A 90 -0.77 -9.76 11.27
CA SER A 90 -0.12 -9.09 12.40
C SER A 90 0.86 -8.00 11.97
N GLU A 91 1.67 -8.23 10.94
CA GLU A 91 2.61 -7.23 10.43
C GLU A 91 1.87 -6.00 9.89
N LEU A 92 0.81 -6.25 9.12
CA LEU A 92 0.03 -5.19 8.50
C LEU A 92 -0.72 -4.35 9.54
N VAL A 93 -1.38 -5.00 10.51
CA VAL A 93 -2.07 -4.32 11.61
C VAL A 93 -1.09 -3.49 12.44
N ALA A 94 0.05 -4.07 12.84
CA ALA A 94 1.06 -3.35 13.60
C ALA A 94 1.57 -2.12 12.84
N LEU A 95 1.89 -2.26 11.56
CA LEU A 95 2.33 -1.17 10.69
C LEU A 95 1.28 -0.06 10.59
N THR A 96 0.02 -0.40 10.30
CA THR A 96 -1.07 0.56 10.18
C THR A 96 -1.30 1.32 11.48
N ILE A 97 -1.33 0.62 12.62
CA ILE A 97 -1.52 1.25 13.93
C ILE A 97 -0.33 2.15 14.30
N GLU A 98 0.90 1.77 13.98
CA GLU A 98 2.07 2.62 14.19
C GLU A 98 2.00 3.91 13.36
N PHE A 99 1.58 3.83 12.10
CA PHE A 99 1.42 5.00 11.23
C PHE A 99 0.30 5.91 11.71
N TYR A 100 -0.83 5.32 12.12
CA TYR A 100 -1.97 6.06 12.66
C TYR A 100 -1.59 6.81 13.95
N ARG A 101 -0.93 6.13 14.91
CA ARG A 101 -0.52 6.73 16.19
C ARG A 101 0.50 7.87 16.03
N ARG A 102 1.26 7.88 14.94
CA ARG A 102 2.21 8.94 14.60
C ARG A 102 1.59 10.09 13.78
N ASN A 103 0.28 10.03 13.53
CA ASN A 103 -0.46 10.96 12.68
C ASN A 103 0.08 11.03 11.24
N TYR A 104 0.60 9.92 10.72
CA TYR A 104 1.03 9.85 9.32
C TYR A 104 -0.12 9.52 8.36
N ILE A 105 -1.17 8.87 8.88
CA ILE A 105 -2.34 8.44 8.12
C ILE A 105 -3.59 8.59 8.97
N GLU A 106 -4.72 8.79 8.30
CA GLU A 106 -6.06 8.79 8.87
C GLU A 106 -6.83 7.50 8.54
N GLY A 107 -6.29 6.65 7.66
CA GLY A 107 -6.93 5.38 7.31
C GLY A 107 -6.04 4.44 6.49
N LEU A 108 -6.56 3.23 6.26
CA LEU A 108 -5.94 2.17 5.46
C LEU A 108 -6.81 1.89 4.24
N PHE A 109 -6.22 1.98 3.04
CA PHE A 109 -6.79 1.45 1.80
C PHE A 109 -6.07 0.13 1.49
N LEU A 110 -6.72 -0.99 1.80
CA LEU A 110 -6.14 -2.33 1.63
C LEU A 110 -6.68 -3.00 0.36
N SER A 111 -5.79 -3.29 -0.58
CA SER A 111 -6.07 -4.15 -1.74
C SER A 111 -5.25 -5.45 -1.65
N SER A 112 -5.41 -6.37 -2.59
CA SER A 112 -4.67 -7.64 -2.60
C SER A 112 -4.67 -8.28 -3.99
N GLY A 113 -3.61 -8.99 -4.32
CA GLY A 113 -3.67 -10.06 -5.31
C GLY A 113 -4.44 -11.26 -4.77
N VAL A 114 -4.92 -12.14 -5.66
CA VAL A 114 -5.69 -13.31 -5.26
C VAL A 114 -4.76 -14.49 -5.03
N VAL A 115 -4.58 -14.87 -3.77
CA VAL A 115 -3.77 -16.02 -3.36
C VAL A 115 -4.66 -17.22 -3.21
N ARG A 116 -4.34 -18.32 -3.90
CA ARG A 116 -5.08 -19.60 -3.91
C ARG A 116 -6.49 -19.48 -4.49
N ASN A 117 -7.37 -18.67 -3.90
CA ASN A 117 -8.70 -18.34 -4.37
C ASN A 117 -9.20 -17.03 -3.71
N PRO A 118 -10.29 -16.42 -4.21
CA PRO A 118 -10.84 -15.18 -3.66
C PRO A 118 -11.24 -15.29 -2.19
N ASP A 119 -11.90 -16.39 -1.78
CA ASP A 119 -12.41 -16.55 -0.40
C ASP A 119 -11.28 -16.56 0.63
N TYR A 120 -10.22 -17.33 0.36
CA TYR A 120 -9.03 -17.39 1.22
C TYR A 120 -8.35 -16.03 1.35
N THR A 121 -8.30 -15.27 0.26
CA THR A 121 -7.70 -13.93 0.25
C THR A 121 -8.56 -12.96 1.06
N MET A 122 -9.87 -12.96 0.83
CA MET A 122 -10.82 -12.10 1.53
C MET A 122 -10.88 -12.40 3.02
N GLU A 123 -10.82 -13.68 3.43
CA GLU A 123 -10.76 -14.05 4.85
C GLU A 123 -9.57 -13.38 5.54
N ARG A 124 -8.39 -13.37 4.90
CA ARG A 124 -7.20 -12.70 5.44
C ARG A 124 -7.36 -11.18 5.49
N MET A 125 -7.93 -10.56 4.46
CA MET A 125 -8.18 -9.11 4.46
C MET A 125 -9.16 -8.72 5.57
N VAL A 126 -10.24 -9.49 5.78
CA VAL A 126 -11.21 -9.24 6.85
C VAL A 126 -10.56 -9.36 8.24
N ARG A 127 -9.63 -10.30 8.43
CA ARG A 127 -8.88 -10.41 9.70
C ARG A 127 -8.00 -9.20 10.01
N VAL A 128 -7.66 -8.36 9.01
CA VAL A 128 -6.93 -7.10 9.23
C VAL A 128 -7.84 -6.01 9.78
N ALA A 129 -9.13 -6.04 9.41
CA ALA A 129 -10.12 -5.05 9.81
C ALA A 129 -10.85 -5.38 11.12
N LYS A 130 -10.65 -6.59 11.66
CA LYS A 130 -11.21 -7.05 12.94
C LYS A 130 -10.26 -6.76 14.09
#